data_AF-A0A9D6E7E0-F1
#
_entry.id   AF-A0A9D6E7E0-F1
#
_cell.length_a   1.000
_cell.length_b   1.000
_cell.length_c   1.000
_cell.angle_alpha   90.00
_cell.angle_beta   90.00
_cell.angle_gamma   90.00
#
_symmetry.space_group_name_H-M   'P 1'
#
loop_
_entity.id
_entity.type
_entity.pdbx_description
1 polymer ?
#
loop_
_entity_poly.entity_id
_entity_poly.type
_entity_poly.pdbx_seq_one_letter_code
_entity_poly.pdbx_strand_id
1 'polypeptide(L)'
;MNGNIQIPIPVNEPVRSYAPGTPERRALKARLAELAAEPIEIPLIIGGKEVRTGKTCDAVMPHDHGHVLGTWHKAGKDEVTEAIGAAAQAHREWAAWSFEDRAAVLLKAAELLATSWRSTINGATMLCQSKTAFQAEIDSACELIDFYRFNAHYAER
;
A
#
# COMPACT_ATOMS: atom_id res chain seq x y z
N MET A 1 30.50 1.93 -0.32
CA MET A 1 30.53 1.62 1.13
C MET A 1 31.02 0.19 1.28
N ASN A 2 32.00 -0.07 2.16
CA ASN A 2 32.56 -1.42 2.40
C ASN A 2 31.85 -2.11 3.56
N GLY A 3 30.53 -2.28 3.47
CA GLY A 3 29.75 -3.05 4.43
C GLY A 3 28.88 -4.04 3.68
N ASN A 4 29.12 -5.34 3.87
CA ASN A 4 28.18 -6.37 3.43
C ASN A 4 26.94 -6.26 4.32
N ILE A 5 25.98 -5.43 3.92
CA ILE A 5 24.68 -5.34 4.58
C ILE A 5 23.90 -6.57 4.11
N GLN A 6 23.74 -7.55 5.00
CA GLN A 6 22.91 -8.71 4.71
C GLN A 6 21.44 -8.41 4.99
N ILE A 7 20.57 -8.83 4.07
CA ILE A 7 19.12 -8.77 4.28
C ILE A 7 18.76 -9.69 5.46
N PRO A 8 18.02 -9.19 6.47
CA PRO A 8 17.60 -10.02 7.59
C PRO A 8 16.82 -11.25 7.13
N ILE A 9 17.03 -12.39 7.77
CA ILE A 9 16.23 -13.59 7.50
C ILE A 9 14.77 -13.27 7.84
N PRO A 10 13.85 -13.35 6.86
CA PRO A 10 12.47 -12.96 7.07
C PRO A 10 11.73 -14.03 7.89
N VAL A 11 10.79 -13.56 8.72
CA VAL A 11 9.78 -14.39 9.38
C VAL A 11 8.41 -13.87 8.98
N ASN A 12 7.43 -14.76 8.91
CA ASN A 12 6.06 -14.37 8.58
C ASN A 12 5.52 -13.37 9.60
N GLU A 13 4.86 -12.33 9.10
CA GLU A 13 4.24 -11.32 9.92
C GLU A 13 3.12 -11.93 10.78
N PRO A 14 3.12 -11.70 12.11
CA PRO A 14 2.07 -12.22 12.99
C PRO A 14 0.70 -11.67 12.62
N VAL A 15 -0.29 -12.56 12.48
CA VAL A 15 -1.70 -12.20 12.26
C VAL A 15 -2.30 -11.66 13.55
N ARG A 16 -2.80 -10.43 13.51
CA ARG A 16 -3.48 -9.83 14.66
C ARG A 16 -4.91 -10.36 14.81
N SER A 17 -5.32 -10.56 16.06
CA SER A 17 -6.61 -11.19 16.38
C SER A 17 -7.82 -10.27 16.19
N TYR A 18 -7.66 -8.97 16.46
CA TYR A 18 -8.76 -8.01 16.60
C TYR A 18 -9.87 -8.46 17.57
N ALA A 19 -9.50 -9.23 18.60
CA ALA A 19 -10.41 -9.67 19.63
C ALA A 19 -11.02 -8.50 20.42
N PRO A 20 -12.17 -8.68 21.10
CA PRO A 20 -12.74 -7.63 21.94
C PRO A 20 -11.72 -7.08 22.96
N GLY A 21 -11.63 -5.75 23.06
CA GLY A 21 -10.74 -5.07 24.02
C GLY A 21 -9.28 -4.91 23.58
N THR A 22 -8.86 -5.46 22.44
CA THR A 22 -7.46 -5.33 22.02
C THR A 22 -7.13 -3.93 21.46
N PRO A 23 -5.87 -3.46 21.60
CA PRO A 23 -5.46 -2.17 21.06
C PRO A 23 -5.64 -2.07 19.55
N GLU A 24 -5.31 -3.12 18.79
CA GLU A 24 -5.44 -3.12 17.34
C GLU A 24 -6.89 -3.01 16.89
N ARG A 25 -7.85 -3.57 17.66
CA ARG A 25 -9.28 -3.41 17.36
C ARG A 25 -9.72 -1.97 17.57
N ARG A 26 -9.24 -1.30 18.63
CA ARG A 26 -9.54 0.13 18.86
C ARG A 26 -8.97 1.00 17.74
N ALA A 27 -7.70 0.77 17.38
CA ALA A 27 -7.03 1.52 16.32
C ALA A 27 -7.71 1.33 14.95
N LEU A 28 -8.06 0.08 14.58
CA LEU A 28 -8.77 -0.20 13.34
C LEU A 28 -10.17 0.45 13.31
N LYS A 29 -10.92 0.40 14.41
CA LYS A 29 -12.22 1.06 14.49
C LYS A 29 -12.12 2.58 14.32
N ALA A 30 -11.16 3.21 14.98
CA ALA A 30 -10.91 4.64 14.83
C ALA A 30 -10.59 4.98 13.37
N ARG A 31 -9.68 4.21 12.76
CA ARG A 31 -9.26 4.45 11.38
C ARG A 31 -10.37 4.20 10.35
N LEU A 32 -11.23 3.20 10.57
CA LEU A 32 -12.42 2.98 9.72
C LEU A 32 -13.37 4.18 9.75
N ALA A 33 -13.60 4.77 10.93
CA ALA A 33 -14.46 5.94 11.06
C ALA A 33 -13.87 7.17 10.35
N GLU A 34 -12.56 7.41 10.51
CA GLU A 34 -11.83 8.48 9.82
C GLU A 34 -11.92 8.32 8.29
N LEU A 35 -11.55 7.15 7.78
CA LEU A 35 -11.55 6.87 6.34
C LEU A 35 -12.94 6.94 5.71
N ALA A 36 -13.98 6.53 6.44
CA ALA A 36 -15.36 6.63 5.97
C ALA A 36 -15.89 8.09 5.97
N ALA A 37 -15.39 8.93 6.86
CA ALA A 37 -15.84 10.32 7.02
C ALA A 37 -15.15 11.31 6.08
N GLU A 38 -13.99 10.95 5.53
CA GLU A 38 -13.16 11.84 4.70
C GLU A 38 -13.05 11.31 3.26
N PRO A 39 -14.01 11.62 2.37
CA PRO A 39 -13.88 11.31 0.96
C PRO A 39 -12.62 11.95 0.36
N ILE A 40 -11.80 11.15 -0.33
CA ILE A 40 -10.57 11.63 -0.96
C ILE A 40 -10.70 11.71 -2.48
N GLU A 41 -9.96 12.62 -3.09
CA GLU A 41 -9.70 12.61 -4.53
C GLU A 41 -8.42 11.80 -4.78
N ILE A 42 -8.50 10.77 -5.61
CA ILE A 42 -7.41 9.84 -5.92
C ILE A 42 -6.86 10.17 -7.31
N PRO A 43 -5.74 10.91 -7.41
CA PRO A 43 -5.10 11.22 -8.68
C PRO A 43 -4.35 10.00 -9.23
N LEU A 44 -3.96 10.09 -10.50
CA LEU A 44 -2.89 9.25 -11.01
C LEU A 44 -1.56 9.76 -10.45
N ILE A 45 -0.60 8.87 -10.19
CA ILE A 45 0.77 9.24 -9.82
C ILE A 45 1.70 8.88 -10.98
N ILE A 46 2.16 9.89 -11.71
CA ILE A 46 3.03 9.72 -12.90
C ILE A 46 4.34 10.46 -12.65
N GLY A 47 5.47 9.74 -12.67
CA GLY A 47 6.78 10.32 -12.42
C GLY A 47 6.91 11.05 -11.07
N GLY A 48 6.17 10.58 -10.05
CA GLY A 48 6.13 11.21 -8.72
C GLY A 48 5.23 12.44 -8.60
N LYS A 49 4.40 12.75 -9.61
CA LYS A 49 3.47 13.89 -9.59
C LYS A 49 2.02 13.42 -9.64
N GLU A 50 1.15 14.16 -8.95
CA GLU A 50 -0.30 13.98 -9.06
C GLU A 50 -0.79 14.50 -10.41
N VAL A 51 -1.51 13.66 -11.15
CA VAL A 51 -2.17 14.00 -12.41
C VAL A 51 -3.68 13.84 -12.25
N ARG A 52 -4.40 14.96 -12.41
CA ARG A 52 -5.87 15.02 -12.35
C ARG A 52 -6.43 15.17 -13.76
N THR A 53 -7.07 14.12 -14.26
CA THR A 53 -7.60 14.05 -15.63
C THR A 53 -8.96 14.73 -15.81
N GLY A 54 -9.64 15.08 -14.71
CA GLY A 54 -11.04 15.52 -14.70
C GLY A 54 -12.08 14.43 -15.07
N LYS A 55 -11.65 13.30 -15.64
CA LYS A 55 -12.51 12.14 -15.92
C LYS A 55 -12.55 11.24 -14.70
N THR A 56 -13.56 11.40 -13.85
CA THR A 56 -13.61 10.73 -12.55
C THR A 56 -14.61 9.57 -12.48
N CYS A 57 -14.49 8.74 -11.45
CA CYS A 57 -15.50 7.80 -10.99
C CYS A 57 -15.47 7.72 -9.48
N ASP A 58 -16.60 7.39 -8.87
CA ASP A 58 -16.69 7.19 -7.43
C ASP A 58 -16.02 5.86 -7.05
N ALA A 59 -15.34 5.88 -5.91
CA ALA A 59 -15.00 4.69 -5.13
C ALA A 59 -16.02 4.61 -3.99
N VAL A 60 -16.75 3.49 -3.92
CA VAL A 60 -17.84 3.29 -2.94
C VAL A 60 -17.56 2.08 -2.06
N MET A 61 -18.25 1.98 -0.92
CA MET A 61 -18.23 0.75 -0.11
C MET A 61 -19.10 -0.32 -0.77
N PRO A 62 -18.62 -1.55 -1.08
CA PRO A 62 -19.47 -2.55 -1.72
C PRO A 62 -20.64 -3.03 -0.83
N HIS A 63 -20.48 -2.97 0.50
CA HIS A 63 -21.53 -3.30 1.48
C HIS A 63 -22.48 -2.14 1.81
N ASP A 64 -22.17 -0.93 1.34
CA ASP A 64 -23.01 0.27 1.45
C ASP A 64 -22.74 1.17 0.24
N HIS A 65 -23.25 0.75 -0.93
CA HIS A 65 -22.91 1.37 -2.21
C HIS A 65 -23.41 2.82 -2.35
N GLY A 66 -24.25 3.30 -1.42
CA GLY A 66 -24.64 4.70 -1.34
C GLY A 66 -23.56 5.58 -0.68
N HIS A 67 -22.61 4.97 0.02
CA HIS A 67 -21.51 5.66 0.69
C HIS A 67 -20.30 5.80 -0.26
N VAL A 68 -19.97 7.04 -0.59
CA VAL A 68 -18.80 7.40 -1.42
C VAL A 68 -17.57 7.62 -0.54
N LEU A 69 -16.54 6.80 -0.73
CA LEU A 69 -15.25 6.90 -0.04
C LEU A 69 -14.28 7.87 -0.72
N GLY A 70 -14.56 8.24 -1.97
CA GLY A 70 -13.72 9.13 -2.74
C GLY A 70 -14.05 9.11 -4.22
N THR A 71 -13.32 9.91 -4.98
CA THR A 71 -13.39 9.95 -6.45
C THR A 71 -12.00 9.70 -7.01
N TRP A 72 -11.89 8.89 -8.06
CA TRP A 72 -10.60 8.57 -8.68
C TRP A 72 -10.56 8.97 -10.14
N HIS A 73 -9.38 9.37 -10.61
CA HIS A 73 -9.17 9.79 -12.00
C HIS A 73 -8.91 8.59 -12.91
N LYS A 74 -9.68 8.50 -14.00
CA LYS A 74 -9.48 7.52 -15.08
C LYS A 74 -8.31 7.97 -15.95
N ALA A 75 -7.36 7.06 -16.17
CA ALA A 75 -6.30 7.24 -17.15
C ALA A 75 -6.83 7.05 -18.58
N GLY A 76 -6.42 7.94 -19.48
CA GLY A 76 -6.57 7.81 -20.92
C GLY A 76 -5.27 7.38 -21.60
N LYS A 77 -5.27 7.43 -22.94
CA LYS A 77 -4.10 7.07 -23.76
C LYS A 77 -2.88 7.95 -23.47
N ASP A 78 -3.12 9.24 -23.26
CA ASP A 78 -2.04 10.22 -23.07
C ASP A 78 -1.37 10.01 -21.71
N GLU A 79 -2.14 9.81 -20.64
CA GLU A 79 -1.61 9.53 -19.30
C GLU A 79 -0.85 8.19 -19.26
N VAL A 80 -1.31 7.17 -19.99
CA VAL A 80 -0.57 5.90 -20.12
C VAL A 80 0.76 6.11 -20.85
N THR A 81 0.76 6.91 -21.92
CA THR A 81 1.99 7.22 -22.67
C THR A 81 2.98 8.00 -21.79
N GLU A 82 2.48 8.95 -21.02
CA GLU A 82 3.29 9.71 -20.05
C GLU A 82 3.86 8.80 -18.96
N ALA A 83 3.06 7.88 -18.41
CA ALA A 83 3.51 6.90 -17.41
C ALA A 83 4.62 5.99 -17.94
N ILE A 84 4.50 5.51 -19.18
CA ILE A 84 5.55 4.71 -19.83
C ILE A 84 6.84 5.55 -19.99
N GLY A 85 6.72 6.79 -20.45
CA GLY A 85 7.84 7.70 -20.60
C GLY A 85 8.55 7.97 -19.27
N ALA A 86 7.79 8.25 -18.21
CA ALA A 86 8.32 8.49 -16.87
C ALA A 86 9.03 7.25 -16.30
N ALA A 87 8.46 6.06 -16.46
CA ALA A 87 9.09 4.81 -16.04
C ALA A 87 10.40 4.55 -16.79
N ALA A 88 10.43 4.76 -18.11
CA ALA A 88 11.63 4.59 -18.93
C ALA A 88 12.74 5.59 -18.56
N GLN A 89 12.39 6.83 -18.21
CA GLN A 89 13.34 7.83 -17.74
C GLN A 89 13.95 7.45 -16.38
N ALA A 90 13.13 7.00 -15.43
CA ALA A 90 13.58 6.60 -14.09
C ALA A 90 14.39 5.29 -14.09
N HIS A 91 14.20 4.43 -15.09
CA HIS A 91 14.81 3.10 -15.15
C HIS A 91 16.33 3.13 -15.01
N ARG A 92 17.03 4.03 -15.71
CA ARG A 92 18.50 4.06 -15.69
C ARG A 92 19.04 4.33 -14.29
N GLU A 93 18.42 5.24 -13.56
CA GLU A 93 18.82 5.60 -12.20
C GLU A 93 18.50 4.47 -11.22
N TRP A 94 17.25 3.99 -11.23
CA TRP A 94 16.81 2.90 -10.34
C TRP A 94 17.63 1.62 -10.53
N ALA A 95 17.96 1.26 -11.77
CA ALA A 95 18.79 0.10 -12.07
C ALA A 95 20.25 0.28 -11.60
N ALA A 96 20.74 1.52 -11.52
CA ALA A 96 22.09 1.83 -11.06
C ALA A 96 22.23 1.84 -9.52
N TRP A 97 21.13 1.88 -8.77
CA TRP A 97 21.16 1.73 -7.32
C TRP A 97 21.76 0.37 -6.94
N SER A 98 22.39 0.32 -5.76
CA SER A 98 22.82 -0.96 -5.21
C SER A 98 21.60 -1.83 -4.92
N PHE A 99 21.83 -3.14 -4.81
CA PHE A 99 20.75 -4.06 -4.45
C PHE A 99 20.18 -3.71 -3.05
N GLU A 100 21.06 -3.40 -2.11
CA GLU A 100 20.73 -3.05 -0.73
C GLU A 100 19.85 -1.80 -0.65
N ASP A 101 20.16 -0.77 -1.44
CA ASP A 101 19.37 0.46 -1.49
C ASP A 101 17.95 0.20 -2.03
N ARG A 102 17.80 -0.63 -3.07
CA ARG A 102 16.49 -1.03 -3.58
C ARG A 102 15.71 -1.88 -2.58
N ALA A 103 16.37 -2.84 -1.92
CA ALA A 103 15.76 -3.67 -0.91
C ALA A 103 15.32 -2.85 0.32
N ALA A 104 16.10 -1.84 0.72
CA ALA A 104 15.78 -0.96 1.84
C ALA A 104 14.45 -0.22 1.65
N VAL A 105 14.07 0.13 0.42
CA VAL A 105 12.74 0.73 0.12
C VAL A 105 11.62 -0.24 0.48
N LEU A 106 11.72 -1.50 0.04
CA LEU A 106 10.70 -2.53 0.32
C LEU A 106 10.65 -2.87 1.81
N LEU A 107 11.81 -3.04 2.46
CA LEU A 107 11.89 -3.31 3.90
C LEU A 107 11.32 -2.15 4.72
N LYS A 108 11.54 -0.90 4.29
CA LYS A 108 10.93 0.26 4.94
C LYS A 108 9.41 0.28 4.75
N ALA A 109 8.90 -0.06 3.57
CA ALA A 109 7.47 -0.19 3.33
C ALA A 109 6.85 -1.29 4.21
N ALA A 110 7.51 -2.45 4.33
CA ALA A 110 7.10 -3.53 5.21
C ALA A 110 7.02 -3.09 6.68
N GLU A 111 8.02 -2.34 7.17
CA GLU A 111 8.04 -1.83 8.54
C GLU A 111 6.91 -0.82 8.79
N LEU A 112 6.66 0.09 7.85
CA LEU A 112 5.56 1.05 7.93
C LEU A 112 4.21 0.33 8.00
N LEU A 113 4.01 -0.70 7.16
CA LEU A 113 2.80 -1.53 7.17
C LEU A 113 2.66 -2.37 8.45
N ALA A 114 3.76 -2.88 9.01
CA ALA A 114 3.72 -3.66 10.25
C ALA A 114 3.34 -2.79 11.46
N THR A 115 3.65 -1.49 11.39
CA THR A 115 3.51 -0.54 12.50
C THR A 115 2.44 0.51 12.24
N SER A 116 2.83 1.70 11.79
CA SER A 116 2.00 2.91 11.78
C SER A 116 0.92 2.92 10.70
N TRP A 117 1.09 2.16 9.62
CA TRP A 117 0.15 2.11 8.50
C TRP A 117 -0.80 0.93 8.52
N ARG A 118 -0.64 -0.04 9.44
CA ARG A 118 -1.43 -1.29 9.44
C ARG A 118 -2.94 -1.05 9.50
N SER A 119 -3.39 -0.19 10.41
CA SER A 119 -4.82 0.13 10.53
C SER A 119 -5.36 0.90 9.33
N THR A 120 -4.51 1.69 8.66
CA THR A 120 -4.89 2.44 7.46
C THR A 120 -5.11 1.49 6.28
N ILE A 121 -4.16 0.59 6.00
CA ILE A 121 -4.29 -0.32 4.85
C ILE A 121 -5.42 -1.33 5.07
N ASN A 122 -5.53 -1.92 6.28
CA ASN A 122 -6.63 -2.82 6.60
C ASN A 122 -7.98 -2.08 6.54
N GLY A 123 -8.06 -0.85 7.06
CA GLY A 123 -9.27 -0.04 7.01
C GLY A 123 -9.70 0.25 5.56
N ALA A 124 -8.77 0.71 4.72
CA ALA A 124 -9.04 0.99 3.31
C ALA A 124 -9.49 -0.27 2.56
N THR A 125 -8.83 -1.42 2.77
CA THR A 125 -9.21 -2.70 2.17
C THR A 125 -10.58 -3.18 2.65
N MET A 126 -10.89 -3.06 3.94
CA MET A 126 -12.23 -3.39 4.45
C MET A 126 -13.32 -2.55 3.79
N LEU A 127 -13.12 -1.23 3.69
CA LEU A 127 -14.12 -0.31 3.15
C LEU A 127 -14.28 -0.46 1.64
N CYS A 128 -13.19 -0.39 0.87
CA CYS A 128 -13.22 -0.41 -0.59
C CYS A 128 -13.50 -1.80 -1.19
N GLN A 129 -13.19 -2.89 -0.48
CA GLN A 129 -13.29 -4.25 -1.00
C GLN A 129 -14.22 -5.13 -0.15
N SER A 130 -14.89 -4.56 0.84
CA SER A 130 -15.85 -5.25 1.72
C SER A 130 -15.27 -6.45 2.47
N LYS A 131 -13.98 -6.42 2.78
CA LYS A 131 -13.33 -7.48 3.56
C LYS A 131 -13.70 -7.37 5.04
N THR A 132 -13.72 -8.51 5.72
CA THR A 132 -13.75 -8.54 7.19
C THR A 132 -12.36 -8.16 7.74
N ALA A 133 -12.28 -7.78 9.02
CA ALA A 133 -11.01 -7.43 9.66
C ALA A 133 -9.95 -8.54 9.53
N PHE A 134 -10.36 -9.81 9.67
CA PHE A 134 -9.45 -10.94 9.49
C PHE A 134 -8.99 -11.08 8.03
N GLN A 135 -9.90 -10.95 7.06
CA GLN A 135 -9.56 -11.06 5.64
C GLN A 135 -8.67 -9.92 5.15
N ALA A 136 -8.83 -8.71 5.68
CA ALA A 136 -7.93 -7.59 5.41
C ALA A 136 -6.56 -7.80 6.05
N GLU A 137 -6.53 -8.28 7.29
CA GLU A 137 -5.29 -8.51 8.04
C GLU A 137 -4.36 -9.53 7.37
N ILE A 138 -4.90 -10.66 6.92
CA ILE A 138 -4.07 -11.71 6.31
C ILE A 138 -3.55 -11.32 4.92
N ASP A 139 -4.22 -10.39 4.22
CA ASP A 139 -3.90 -9.94 2.87
C ASP A 139 -3.11 -8.60 2.90
N SER A 140 -3.81 -7.50 3.15
CA SER A 140 -3.29 -6.15 2.98
C SER A 140 -2.25 -5.75 4.04
N ALA A 141 -2.16 -6.50 5.13
CA ALA A 141 -1.05 -6.42 6.08
C ALA A 141 -0.10 -7.61 5.91
N CYS A 142 -0.45 -8.79 6.42
CA CYS A 142 0.51 -9.89 6.57
C CYS A 142 1.13 -10.34 5.24
N GLU A 143 0.32 -10.70 4.26
CA GLU A 143 0.82 -11.16 2.96
C GLU A 143 1.65 -10.09 2.24
N LEU A 144 1.23 -8.82 2.26
CA LEU A 144 1.98 -7.74 1.64
C LEU A 144 3.32 -7.44 2.35
N ILE A 145 3.33 -7.45 3.69
CA ILE A 145 4.55 -7.30 4.51
C ILE A 145 5.51 -8.46 4.22
N ASP A 146 4.98 -9.68 4.14
CA ASP A 146 5.76 -10.88 3.83
C ASP A 146 6.32 -10.80 2.41
N PHE A 147 5.54 -10.39 1.40
CA PHE A 147 6.06 -10.19 0.05
C PHE A 147 7.25 -9.23 0.02
N TYR A 148 7.19 -8.11 0.74
CA TYR A 148 8.30 -7.16 0.78
C TYR A 148 9.54 -7.73 1.48
N ARG A 149 9.39 -8.46 2.58
CA ARG A 149 10.52 -9.03 3.33
C ARG A 149 11.11 -10.26 2.64
N PHE A 150 10.27 -11.19 2.22
CA PHE A 150 10.70 -12.44 1.59
C PHE A 150 11.27 -12.21 0.19
N ASN A 151 10.68 -11.34 -0.64
CA ASN A 151 11.26 -11.09 -1.97
C ASN A 151 12.59 -10.35 -1.89
N ALA A 152 12.77 -9.45 -0.91
CA ALA A 152 14.09 -8.86 -0.66
C ALA A 152 15.11 -9.93 -0.29
N HIS A 153 14.76 -10.87 0.60
CA HIS A 153 15.64 -11.97 0.96
C HIS A 153 15.91 -12.94 -0.20
N TYR A 154 14.91 -13.29 -1.00
CA TYR A 154 15.07 -14.18 -2.15
C TYR A 154 15.93 -13.57 -3.25
N ALA A 155 15.85 -12.24 -3.46
CA ALA A 155 16.65 -11.56 -4.46
C ALA A 155 18.12 -11.37 -4.07
N GLU A 156 18.47 -11.50 -2.78
CA GLU A 156 19.86 -11.51 -2.30
C GLU A 156 20.58 -12.83 -2.60
N ARG A 157 19.82 -13.93 -2.73
CA ARG A 157 20.35 -15.30 -2.86
C ARG A 157 20.47 -15.73 -4.32
#